data_AF-A0A0L6WYR8-F1
#
_entry.id   AF-A0A0L6WYR8-F1
#
_cell.length_a   1.000
_cell.length_b   1.000
_cell.length_c   1.000
_cell.angle_alpha   90.00
_cell.angle_beta   90.00
_cell.angle_gamma   90.00
#
_symmetry.space_group_name_H-M   'P 1'
#
loop_
_entity.id
_entity.type
_entity.pdbx_description
1 polymer ?
#
loop_
_entity_poly.entity_id
_entity_poly.type
_entity_poly.pdbx_seq_one_letter_code
_entity_poly.pdbx_strand_id
1 'polypeptide(L)' 'MPEPYDLGTPDDQEWFINDLVGHCWNLKFEVCWSLGDTTWEFLTTCKDLVALNRYLELQGVQHPVQLARMSKST' A
#
# COMPACT_ATOMS: atom_id res chain seq x y z
N MET A 1 4.39 20.39 39.75
CA MET A 1 4.02 19.00 39.41
C MET A 1 3.53 19.06 37.98
N PRO A 2 4.29 18.57 36.98
CA PRO A 2 3.81 18.62 35.62
C PRO A 2 2.80 17.48 35.44
N GLU A 3 1.69 17.81 34.78
CA GLU A 3 0.59 16.88 34.47
C GLU A 3 1.09 15.75 33.56
N PRO A 4 0.61 14.51 33.73
CA PRO A 4 0.94 13.43 32.81
C PRO A 4 0.29 13.73 31.47
N TYR A 5 1.12 13.86 30.42
CA TYR A 5 0.67 13.80 29.04
C TYR A 5 0.03 12.44 28.80
N ASP A 6 -1.29 12.35 28.94
CA ASP A 6 -2.07 11.24 28.41
C ASP A 6 -2.43 11.61 26.97
N LEU A 7 -1.46 11.42 26.07
CA LEU A 7 -1.76 11.35 24.65
C LEU A 7 -2.47 10.01 24.45
N GLY A 8 -3.77 9.99 24.75
CA GLY A 8 -4.66 8.91 24.35
C GLY A 8 -4.57 8.77 22.83
N THR A 9 -3.59 7.99 22.38
CA THR A 9 -3.42 7.63 20.98
C THR A 9 -4.65 6.84 20.60
N PRO A 10 -5.48 7.32 19.66
CA PRO A 10 -6.41 6.40 19.03
C PRO A 10 -5.53 5.38 18.29
N ASP A 11 -5.54 4.14 18.78
CA ASP A 11 -4.92 2.99 18.12
C ASP A 11 -5.54 2.77 16.72
N ASP A 12 -6.69 3.40 16.46
CA ASP A 12 -7.33 3.59 15.16
C ASP A 12 -6.68 4.71 14.31
N GLN A 13 -5.36 4.86 14.33
CA GLN A 13 -4.71 5.61 13.26
C GLN A 13 -4.91 4.82 11.98
N GLU A 14 -5.91 5.18 11.17
CA GLU A 14 -6.01 4.74 9.79
C GLU A 14 -4.72 5.19 9.08
N TRP A 15 -3.75 4.27 8.97
CA TRP A 15 -2.45 4.54 8.38
C TRP A 15 -2.66 4.89 6.90
N PHE A 16 -2.52 6.17 6.57
CA PHE A 16 -2.62 6.62 5.19
C PHE A 16 -1.48 6.01 4.39
N ILE A 17 -1.84 5.28 3.34
CA ILE A 17 -0.88 4.78 2.36
C ILE A 17 -0.55 5.93 1.43
N ASN A 18 0.74 6.26 1.37
CA ASN A 18 1.20 7.33 0.53
C ASN A 18 1.19 6.87 -0.93
N ASP A 19 1.92 5.79 -1.23
CA ASP A 19 2.06 5.29 -2.60
C ASP A 19 2.41 3.81 -2.66
N LEU A 20 2.12 3.20 -3.82
CA LEU A 20 2.56 1.86 -4.18
C LEU A 20 3.89 1.96 -4.95
N VAL A 21 4.97 1.49 -4.35
CA VAL A 21 6.34 1.64 -4.86
C VAL A 21 6.66 0.58 -5.92
N GLY A 22 6.13 -0.63 -5.73
CA GLY A 22 6.49 -1.77 -6.56
C GLY A 22 5.48 -2.90 -6.49
N HIS A 23 5.58 -3.81 -7.46
CA HIS A 23 4.79 -5.03 -7.48
C HIS A 23 5.68 -6.24 -7.79
N CYS A 24 5.30 -7.38 -7.26
CA CYS A 24 5.93 -8.66 -7.51
C CYS A 24 4.98 -9.59 -8.26
N TRP A 25 5.54 -10.55 -9.01
CA TRP A 25 4.80 -11.55 -9.79
C TRP A 25 3.83 -12.40 -8.96
N ASN A 26 3.98 -12.41 -7.62
CA ASN A 26 3.11 -13.12 -6.68
C ASN A 26 1.99 -12.23 -6.08
N LEU A 27 1.57 -11.17 -6.79
CA LEU A 27 0.51 -10.24 -6.35
C LEU A 27 0.77 -9.58 -4.99
N LYS A 28 2.06 -9.40 -4.67
CA LYS A 28 2.49 -8.59 -3.53
C LYS A 28 2.88 -7.22 -4.02
N PHE A 29 2.48 -6.22 -3.25
CA PHE A 29 2.76 -4.83 -3.52
C PHE A 29 3.59 -4.27 -2.40
N GLU A 30 4.58 -3.47 -2.79
CA GLU A 30 5.39 -2.70 -1.87
C GLU A 30 4.62 -1.41 -1.57
N VAL A 31 4.09 -1.34 -0.35
CA VAL A 31 3.27 -0.25 0.15
C VAL A 31 4.17 0.67 0.96
N CYS A 32 4.28 1.93 0.54
CA CYS A 32 4.94 2.96 1.32
C CYS A 32 3.91 3.69 2.17
N TRP A 33 4.07 3.58 3.48
CA TRP A 33 3.24 4.21 4.49
C TRP A 33 3.67 5.66 4.70
N SER A 34 2.75 6.50 5.16
CA SER A 34 3.04 7.92 5.43
C SER A 34 4.15 8.15 6.47
N LEU A 35 4.46 7.15 7.29
CA LEU A 35 5.57 7.20 8.26
C LEU A 35 6.96 6.94 7.63
N GLY A 36 7.00 6.64 6.33
CA GLY A 36 8.23 6.26 5.60
C GLY A 36 8.58 4.78 5.71
N ASP A 37 7.81 4.00 6.48
CA ASP A 37 7.89 2.55 6.47
C ASP A 37 7.41 1.99 5.15
N THR A 38 8.03 0.89 4.72
CA THR A 38 7.67 0.19 3.50
C THR A 38 7.42 -1.27 3.81
N THR A 39 6.21 -1.76 3.55
CA THR A 39 5.85 -3.17 3.79
C THR A 39 5.38 -3.86 2.51
N TRP A 40 5.52 -5.19 2.50
CA TRP A 40 5.06 -6.02 1.39
C TRP A 40 3.69 -6.61 1.69
N GLU A 41 2.66 -5.97 1.18
CA GLU A 41 1.27 -6.36 1.39
C GLU A 41 0.74 -7.19 0.23
N PHE A 42 -0.20 -8.09 0.51
CA PHE A 42 -0.90 -8.83 -0.53
C PHE A 42 -1.97 -7.97 -1.19
N LEU A 43 -2.25 -8.29 -2.45
CA LEU A 43 -3.36 -7.68 -3.20
C LEU A 43 -4.69 -7.70 -2.41
N THR A 44 -4.98 -8.77 -1.68
CA THR A 44 -6.21 -8.90 -0.89
C THR A 44 -6.33 -7.81 0.17
N THR A 45 -5.20 -7.39 0.75
CA THR A 45 -5.11 -6.30 1.71
C THR A 45 -5.12 -4.95 0.98
N CYS A 46 -4.50 -4.88 -0.21
CA CYS A 46 -4.39 -3.64 -0.98
C CYS A 46 -5.62 -3.29 -1.83
N LYS A 47 -6.62 -4.19 -1.94
CA LYS A 47 -7.74 -4.04 -2.89
C LYS A 47 -8.61 -2.80 -2.64
N ASP A 48 -8.72 -2.37 -1.37
CA ASP A 48 -9.52 -1.21 -0.95
C ASP A 48 -8.71 0.09 -0.96
N LEU A 49 -7.44 0.04 -1.38
CA LEU A 49 -6.58 1.20 -1.38
C LEU A 49 -6.76 2.03 -2.65
N VAL A 50 -7.02 3.32 -2.47
CA VAL A 50 -7.04 4.30 -3.56
C VAL A 50 -5.68 4.34 -4.28
N ALA A 51 -4.58 4.14 -3.56
CA ALA A 51 -3.23 4.06 -4.11
C ALA A 51 -3.07 2.91 -5.11
N LEU A 52 -3.73 1.77 -4.88
CA LEU A 52 -3.71 0.64 -5.82
C LEU A 52 -4.43 1.00 -7.11
N ASN A 53 -5.60 1.64 -7.05
CA ASN A 53 -6.32 2.04 -8.26
C ASN A 53 -5.48 2.99 -9.13
N ARG A 54 -4.88 4.01 -8.50
CA ARG A 54 -3.97 4.94 -9.19
C ARG A 54 -2.77 4.23 -9.80
N TYR A 55 -2.18 3.27 -9.09
CA TYR A 55 -1.07 2.48 -9.60
C TYR A 55 -1.47 1.65 -10.83
N LEU A 56 -2.64 1.02 -10.79
CA LEU A 56 -3.18 0.26 -11.91
C LEU A 56 -3.43 1.14 -13.13
N GLU A 57 -4.01 2.34 -12.93
CA GLU A 57 -4.21 3.34 -13.98
C GLU A 57 -2.88 3.78 -14.61
N LEU A 58 -1.85 4.04 -13.80
CA LEU A 58 -0.51 4.40 -14.29
C LEU A 58 0.12 3.27 -15.12
N GLN A 59 -0.12 2.01 -14.75
CA GLN A 59 0.33 0.83 -15.48
C GLN A 59 -0.58 0.49 -16.68
N GLY A 60 -1.69 1.21 -16.88
CA GLY A 60 -2.65 0.95 -17.95
C GLY A 60 -3.41 -0.36 -17.82
N VAL A 61 -3.48 -0.93 -16.60
CA VAL A 61 -4.19 -2.18 -16.31
C VAL A 61 -5.43 -1.89 -15.48
N GLN A 62 -6.48 -2.69 -15.66
CA GLN A 62 -7.69 -2.58 -14.83
C GLN A 62 -7.66 -3.56 -13.66
N HIS A 63 -6.96 -4.69 -13.84
CA HIS A 63 -6.85 -5.71 -12.82
C HIS A 63 -5.40 -6.01 -12.44
N PRO A 64 -5.10 -6.11 -11.13
CA PRO A 64 -3.76 -6.41 -10.65
C PRO A 64 -3.26 -7.80 -11.04
N VAL A 65 -4.16 -8.73 -11.37
CA VAL A 65 -3.77 -10.03 -11.98
C VAL A 65 -3.09 -9.87 -13.34
N GLN A 66 -3.34 -8.76 -14.04
CA GLN A 66 -2.67 -8.45 -15.31
C GLN A 66 -1.21 -8.03 -15.10
N LEU A 67 -0.89 -7.39 -13.96
CA LEU A 67 0.48 -7.04 -13.61
C LEU A 67 1.37 -8.29 -13.49
N ALA A 68 0.88 -9.35 -12.83
CA ALA A 68 1.61 -10.62 -12.71
C ALA A 68 1.93 -11.26 -14.07
N ARG A 69 1.12 -10.99 -15.10
CA ARG A 69 1.36 -11.46 -16.47
C ARG A 69 2.40 -10.60 -17.20
N MET A 70 2.51 -9.31 -16.87
CA MET A 70 3.47 -8.38 -17.49
C MET A 70 4.89 -8.57 -16.97
N SER A 71 5.06 -8.98 -15.71
CA SER A 71 6.37 -9.28 -15.12
C SER A 71 7.10 -10.48 -15.76
N LYS A 72 6.49 -11.19 -16.72
CA LYS A 72 7.11 -12.31 -17.47
C LYS A 72 7.79 -11.92 -18.78
N SER A 73 7.82 -10.63 -19.14
CA SER A 73 8.50 -10.18 -20.36
C SER A 73 9.68 -9.27 -20.04
N THR A 74 10.80 -9.86 -19.63
CA THR A 74 12.15 -9.43 -20.01
C THR A 74 13.08 -10.64 -19.91
#